data_AF-A0A4U3A4B3-F1
#
_entry.id   AF-A0A4U3A4B3-F1
#
_cell.length_a   1.000
_cell.length_b   1.000
_cell.length_c   1.000
_cell.angle_alpha   90.00
_cell.angle_beta   90.00
_cell.angle_gamma   90.00
#
_symmetry.space_group_name_H-M   'P 1'
#
loop_
_entity.id
_entity.type
_entity.pdbx_description
1 polymer ?
#
loop_
_entity_poly.entity_id
_entity_poly.type
_entity_poly.pdbx_seq_one_letter_code
_entity_poly.pdbx_strand_id
1 'polypeptide(L)'
;MEEILKIEEHQEKVQWSSMSGYAITTNEQVIKLLIDDEQSCCENFGYFMSEDDFNDFIGAQLIDVKITDTELKEGLLEKHDLDIESEYFEGDVMFVDIFTSKGTLQFVAYNEHNGYYGHEAKVISNQINHDEVL
;
A
#
# COMPACT_ATOMS: atom_id res chain seq x y z
N MET A 1 2.28 -16.19 19.02
CA MET A 1 2.77 -15.87 17.68
C MET A 1 1.57 -15.34 16.96
N GLU A 2 1.71 -14.17 16.36
CA GLU A 2 0.63 -13.51 15.67
C GLU A 2 0.31 -14.28 14.39
N GLU A 3 -0.96 -14.62 14.17
CA GLU A 3 -1.42 -15.47 13.07
C GLU A 3 -2.47 -14.75 12.22
N ILE A 4 -2.35 -14.86 10.91
CA ILE A 4 -3.31 -14.29 9.95
C ILE A 4 -4.59 -15.11 9.97
N LEU A 5 -5.71 -14.44 10.23
CA LEU A 5 -7.04 -15.03 10.27
C LEU A 5 -7.86 -14.72 9.02
N LYS A 6 -7.64 -13.54 8.42
CA LYS A 6 -8.37 -13.07 7.24
C LYS A 6 -7.59 -12.00 6.51
N ILE A 7 -7.70 -11.99 5.19
CA ILE A 7 -7.24 -10.90 4.32
C ILE A 7 -8.39 -10.55 3.40
N GLU A 8 -8.70 -9.27 3.26
CA GLU A 8 -9.78 -8.78 2.40
C GLU A 8 -9.53 -7.36 1.90
N GLU A 9 -10.15 -7.01 0.79
CA GLU A 9 -10.32 -5.61 0.43
C GLU A 9 -11.17 -4.91 1.49
N HIS A 10 -10.80 -3.67 1.80
CA HIS A 10 -11.43 -2.90 2.86
C HIS A 10 -11.63 -1.46 2.41
N GLN A 11 -12.76 -0.89 2.83
CA GLN A 11 -13.08 0.52 2.62
C GLN A 11 -13.55 1.12 3.94
N GLU A 12 -13.10 2.33 4.25
CA GLU A 12 -13.56 3.06 5.42
C GLU A 12 -13.73 4.55 5.19
N LYS A 13 -14.67 5.15 5.93
CA LYS A 13 -14.89 6.59 5.93
C LYS A 13 -14.08 7.23 7.04
N VAL A 14 -13.26 8.22 6.69
CA VAL A 14 -12.46 9.00 7.63
C VAL A 14 -12.96 10.44 7.60
N GLN A 15 -13.79 10.80 8.58
CA GLN A 15 -14.44 12.12 8.69
C GLN A 15 -15.18 12.56 7.42
N TRP A 16 -14.48 13.26 6.53
CA TRP A 16 -14.98 13.90 5.32
C TRP A 16 -14.47 13.25 4.02
N SER A 17 -13.60 12.24 4.12
CA SER A 17 -13.04 11.48 2.99
C SER A 17 -13.30 9.97 3.18
N SER A 18 -13.04 9.19 2.14
CA SER A 18 -13.02 7.73 2.18
C SER A 18 -11.65 7.20 1.79
N MET A 19 -11.33 6.02 2.30
CA MET A 19 -10.10 5.32 1.98
C MET A 19 -10.41 3.89 1.61
N SER A 20 -9.69 3.38 0.61
CA SER A 20 -9.79 2.00 0.15
C SER A 20 -8.43 1.30 0.20
N GLY A 21 -8.44 -0.02 0.31
CA GLY A 21 -7.22 -0.81 0.35
C GLY A 21 -7.45 -2.22 0.83
N TYR A 22 -6.56 -2.72 1.69
CA TYR A 22 -6.63 -4.05 2.28
C TYR A 22 -6.64 -4.01 3.80
N ALA A 23 -7.38 -4.95 4.39
CA ALA A 23 -7.33 -5.26 5.82
C ALA A 23 -6.86 -6.70 6.04
N ILE A 24 -5.82 -6.86 6.86
CA ILE A 24 -5.29 -8.15 7.30
C ILE A 24 -5.61 -8.30 8.78
N THR A 25 -6.59 -9.15 9.08
CA THR A 25 -6.97 -9.45 10.46
C THR A 25 -6.09 -10.57 10.97
N THR A 26 -5.40 -10.31 12.09
CA THR A 26 -4.67 -11.32 12.85
C THR A 26 -5.39 -11.62 14.16
N ASN A 27 -4.85 -12.55 14.94
CA ASN A 27 -5.32 -12.80 16.31
C ASN A 27 -4.91 -11.69 17.31
N GLU A 28 -4.10 -10.71 16.91
CA GLU A 28 -3.62 -9.63 17.80
C GLU A 28 -4.01 -8.21 17.32
N GLN A 29 -4.25 -7.99 16.03
CA GLN A 29 -4.56 -6.69 15.44
C GLN A 29 -5.28 -6.79 14.09
N VAL A 30 -5.65 -5.63 13.55
CA VAL A 30 -6.04 -5.48 12.15
C VAL A 30 -5.04 -4.53 11.50
N ILE A 31 -4.23 -5.07 10.61
CA ILE A 31 -3.29 -4.30 9.80
C ILE A 31 -4.07 -3.71 8.63
N LYS A 32 -3.92 -2.40 8.40
CA LYS A 32 -4.59 -1.70 7.29
C LYS A 32 -3.58 -1.07 6.36
N LEU A 33 -3.77 -1.30 5.07
CA LEU A 33 -3.03 -0.70 3.97
C LEU A 33 -4.06 0.07 3.15
N LEU A 34 -4.00 1.41 3.17
CA LEU A 34 -5.08 2.25 2.64
C LEU A 34 -4.53 3.37 1.76
N ILE A 35 -5.33 3.81 0.80
CA ILE A 35 -5.13 5.04 0.03
C ILE A 35 -6.45 5.84 0.03
N ASP A 36 -6.36 7.16 0.11
CA ASP A 36 -7.49 8.06 -0.13
C ASP A 36 -8.12 7.71 -1.49
N ASP A 37 -9.43 7.45 -1.49
CA ASP A 37 -10.16 6.99 -2.68
C ASP A 37 -11.13 8.04 -3.25
N GLU A 38 -11.10 9.26 -2.71
CA GLU A 38 -11.94 10.34 -3.19
C GLU A 38 -11.35 10.98 -4.45
N GLN A 39 -11.98 10.72 -5.59
CA GLN A 39 -11.60 11.35 -6.85
C GLN A 39 -12.07 12.81 -6.91
N SER A 40 -11.11 13.73 -7.02
CA SER A 40 -11.26 15.16 -7.26
C SER A 40 -11.15 15.56 -8.74
N CYS A 41 -10.29 14.92 -9.56
CA CYS A 41 -10.03 15.34 -10.95
C CYS A 41 -9.57 14.22 -11.91
N CYS A 42 -8.66 14.52 -12.87
CA CYS A 42 -8.12 13.64 -13.91
C CYS A 42 -6.99 12.72 -13.41
N GLU A 43 -6.94 12.47 -12.12
CA GLU A 43 -5.98 11.60 -11.45
C GLU A 43 -6.30 10.12 -11.68
N ASN A 44 -5.24 9.31 -11.62
CA ASN A 44 -5.32 7.86 -11.70
C ASN A 44 -4.59 7.28 -10.49
N PHE A 45 -5.37 6.79 -9.53
CA PHE A 45 -4.86 6.22 -8.29
C PHE A 45 -5.44 4.84 -8.07
N GLY A 46 -4.82 4.10 -7.17
CA GLY A 46 -5.40 2.88 -6.66
C GLY A 46 -4.42 2.07 -5.83
N TYR A 47 -4.82 0.83 -5.61
CA TYR A 47 -4.05 -0.14 -4.88
C TYR A 47 -4.22 -1.51 -5.52
N PHE A 48 -3.20 -2.34 -5.40
CA PHE A 48 -3.23 -3.74 -5.82
C PHE A 48 -2.19 -4.53 -5.02
N MET A 49 -2.11 -5.82 -5.31
CA MET A 49 -1.16 -6.72 -4.69
C MET A 49 -0.62 -7.72 -5.72
N SER A 50 0.35 -8.54 -5.30
CA SER A 50 0.77 -9.72 -6.06
C SER A 50 -0.42 -10.64 -6.41
N GLU A 51 -0.31 -11.44 -7.47
CA GLU A 51 -1.37 -12.38 -7.91
C GLU A 51 -1.57 -13.58 -6.96
N ASP A 52 -1.15 -13.47 -5.71
CA ASP A 52 -1.22 -14.51 -4.69
C ASP A 52 -2.67 -14.75 -4.22
N ASP A 53 -2.99 -16.01 -3.89
CA ASP A 53 -4.28 -16.36 -3.27
C ASP A 53 -4.21 -16.13 -1.75
N PHE A 54 -5.07 -15.26 -1.22
CA PHE A 54 -5.18 -15.00 0.23
C PHE A 54 -5.34 -16.26 1.07
N ASN A 55 -6.02 -17.28 0.54
CA ASN A 55 -6.26 -18.53 1.26
C ASN A 55 -4.96 -19.25 1.63
N ASP A 56 -3.91 -19.09 0.82
CA ASP A 56 -2.61 -19.72 1.09
C ASP A 56 -1.97 -19.15 2.35
N PHE A 57 -2.25 -17.90 2.69
CA PHE A 57 -1.68 -17.16 3.82
C PHE A 57 -2.52 -17.24 5.10
N ILE A 58 -3.74 -17.79 5.06
CA ILE A 58 -4.52 -18.00 6.28
C ILE A 58 -3.80 -19.01 7.19
N GLY A 59 -3.70 -18.66 8.48
CA GLY A 59 -2.93 -19.39 9.49
C GLY A 59 -1.41 -19.24 9.36
N ALA A 60 -0.90 -18.40 8.44
CA ALA A 60 0.51 -18.04 8.43
C ALA A 60 0.83 -17.17 9.66
N GLN A 61 2.05 -17.31 10.16
CA GLN A 61 2.55 -16.45 11.24
C GLN A 61 3.02 -15.14 10.63
N LEU A 62 2.58 -14.01 11.19
CA LEU A 62 3.12 -12.71 10.86
C LEU A 62 4.54 -12.59 11.44
N ILE A 63 5.49 -12.28 10.56
CA ILE A 63 6.90 -12.09 10.93
C ILE A 63 7.20 -10.60 11.05
N ASP A 64 6.84 -9.79 10.04
CA ASP A 64 7.13 -8.36 10.00
C ASP A 64 6.26 -7.62 8.96
N VAL A 65 6.19 -6.30 9.07
CA VAL A 65 5.54 -5.39 8.10
C VAL A 65 6.54 -4.30 7.73
N LYS A 66 6.84 -4.12 6.44
CA LYS A 66 7.81 -3.11 5.98
C LYS A 66 7.32 -2.33 4.78
N ILE A 67 7.61 -1.03 4.79
CA ILE A 67 7.56 -0.20 3.58
C ILE A 67 8.90 -0.38 2.86
N THR A 68 8.86 -0.70 1.57
CA THR A 68 10.02 -1.09 0.75
C THR A 68 10.32 -0.10 -0.38
N ASP A 69 9.71 1.10 -0.35
CA ASP A 69 9.82 2.12 -1.38
C ASP A 69 11.23 2.54 -1.77
N THR A 70 12.15 2.64 -0.79
CA THR A 70 13.44 3.30 -1.02
C THR A 70 14.31 2.53 -2.02
N GLU A 71 14.35 1.20 -1.96
CA GLU A 71 15.21 0.40 -2.84
C GLU A 71 14.58 0.18 -4.23
N LEU A 72 13.24 0.17 -4.31
CA LEU A 72 12.49 -0.05 -5.55
C LEU A 72 12.37 1.23 -6.40
N LYS A 73 12.15 2.39 -5.79
CA LYS A 73 12.12 3.69 -6.49
C LYS A 73 13.46 3.93 -7.20
N GLU A 74 14.59 3.81 -6.49
CA GLU A 74 15.92 4.00 -7.10
C GLU A 74 16.18 3.04 -8.29
N GLY A 75 15.84 1.74 -8.13
CA GLY A 75 16.07 0.74 -9.18
C GLY A 75 15.13 0.83 -10.40
N LEU A 76 13.87 1.25 -10.21
CA LEU A 76 12.92 1.45 -11.32
C LEU A 76 13.26 2.69 -12.15
N LEU A 77 13.65 3.78 -11.49
CA LEU A 77 14.09 5.02 -12.13
C LEU A 77 15.33 4.79 -12.99
N GLU A 78 16.33 4.10 -12.44
CA GLU A 78 17.57 3.77 -13.16
C GLU A 78 17.32 2.83 -14.35
N LYS A 79 16.41 1.86 -14.21
CA LYS A 79 16.14 0.84 -15.23
C LYS A 79 15.33 1.36 -16.42
N HIS A 80 14.46 2.34 -16.20
CA HIS A 80 13.53 2.82 -17.21
C HIS A 80 13.86 4.21 -17.78
N ASP A 81 14.98 4.82 -17.37
CA ASP A 81 15.43 6.15 -17.84
C ASP A 81 14.31 7.20 -17.71
N LEU A 82 13.51 7.06 -16.64
CA LEU A 82 12.36 7.91 -16.36
C LEU A 82 12.87 9.17 -15.67
N ASP A 83 12.94 10.25 -16.43
CA ASP A 83 13.29 11.57 -15.95
C ASP A 83 12.11 12.17 -15.18
N ILE A 84 12.11 12.05 -13.85
CA ILE A 84 11.10 12.66 -12.97
C ILE A 84 11.18 14.20 -13.00
N GLU A 85 12.17 14.79 -13.69
CA GLU A 85 12.22 16.23 -13.96
C GLU A 85 11.27 16.68 -15.09
N SER A 86 10.38 15.80 -15.56
CA SER A 86 9.28 16.23 -16.43
C SER A 86 8.30 17.08 -15.61
N GLU A 87 8.38 18.41 -15.76
CA GLU A 87 7.60 19.47 -15.05
C GLU A 87 6.05 19.33 -15.10
N TYR A 88 5.49 18.24 -15.66
CA TYR A 88 4.08 18.11 -16.00
C TYR A 88 3.39 16.82 -15.52
N PHE A 89 4.12 15.82 -15.02
CA PHE A 89 3.56 14.59 -14.45
C PHE A 89 4.33 14.24 -13.17
N GLU A 90 3.64 14.37 -12.04
CA GLU A 90 4.14 13.98 -10.72
C GLU A 90 3.27 12.81 -10.25
N GLY A 91 3.89 11.77 -9.74
CA GLY A 91 3.15 10.65 -9.17
C GLY A 91 4.08 9.84 -8.30
N ASP A 92 3.51 9.24 -7.26
CA ASP A 92 4.27 8.42 -6.34
C ASP A 92 3.63 7.05 -6.14
N VAL A 93 4.44 6.16 -5.57
CA VAL A 93 4.09 4.78 -5.29
C VAL A 93 4.53 4.44 -3.86
N MET A 94 3.74 3.63 -3.18
CA MET A 94 4.09 3.02 -1.90
C MET A 94 4.10 1.49 -2.03
N PHE A 95 5.23 0.86 -1.72
CA PHE A 95 5.40 -0.59 -1.66
C PHE A 95 5.38 -1.07 -0.21
N VAL A 96 4.55 -2.07 0.09
CA VAL A 96 4.46 -2.67 1.43
C VAL A 96 4.58 -4.19 1.35
N ASP A 97 5.56 -4.74 2.06
CA ASP A 97 5.77 -6.18 2.22
C ASP A 97 5.26 -6.66 3.59
N ILE A 98 4.41 -7.69 3.58
CA ILE A 98 3.96 -8.42 4.76
C ILE A 98 4.70 -9.77 4.79
N PHE A 99 5.69 -9.86 5.66
CA PHE A 99 6.48 -11.08 5.82
C PHE A 99 5.72 -12.09 6.67
N THR A 100 5.54 -13.29 6.14
CA THR A 100 4.87 -14.39 6.85
C THR A 100 5.69 -15.67 6.82
N SER A 101 5.33 -16.64 7.66
CA SER A 101 5.94 -17.96 7.63
C SER A 101 5.66 -18.77 6.36
N LYS A 102 4.74 -18.33 5.50
CA LYS A 102 4.39 -18.99 4.23
C LYS A 102 4.85 -18.23 2.98
N GLY A 103 5.57 -17.11 3.15
CA GLY A 103 6.00 -16.24 2.06
C GLY A 103 5.75 -14.78 2.39
N THR A 104 6.02 -13.91 1.42
CA THR A 104 5.79 -12.46 1.54
C THR A 104 4.61 -12.09 0.67
N LEU A 105 3.62 -11.41 1.24
CA LEU A 105 2.58 -10.73 0.47
C LEU A 105 3.07 -9.33 0.14
N GLN A 106 2.92 -8.91 -1.11
CA GLN A 106 3.41 -7.62 -1.59
C GLN A 106 2.23 -6.76 -2.03
N PHE A 107 2.13 -5.56 -1.49
CA PHE A 107 1.05 -4.61 -1.74
C PHE A 107 1.63 -3.31 -2.30
N VAL A 108 0.84 -2.66 -3.16
CA VAL A 108 1.20 -1.41 -3.81
C VAL A 108 0.04 -0.44 -3.72
N ALA A 109 0.32 0.80 -3.33
CA ALA A 109 -0.55 1.95 -3.56
C ALA A 109 0.14 2.89 -4.55
N TYR A 110 -0.61 3.52 -5.45
CA TYR A 110 -0.05 4.43 -6.44
C TYR A 110 -0.98 5.62 -6.66
N ASN A 111 -0.39 6.74 -7.04
CA ASN A 111 -1.10 7.91 -7.50
C ASN A 111 -0.35 8.56 -8.67
N GLU A 112 -1.07 8.82 -9.76
CA GLU A 112 -0.57 9.54 -10.93
C GLU A 112 -1.35 10.85 -11.06
N HIS A 113 -0.65 11.98 -10.96
CA HIS A 113 -1.23 13.31 -11.00
C HIS A 113 -0.33 14.33 -11.75
N ASN A 114 -0.77 15.59 -11.79
CA ASN A 114 -0.04 16.69 -12.46
C ASN A 114 0.57 17.68 -11.44
N GLY A 115 0.95 17.18 -10.25
CA GLY A 115 1.53 17.96 -9.15
C GLY A 115 0.57 18.65 -8.17
N TYR A 116 -0.75 18.51 -8.34
CA TYR A 116 -1.72 19.21 -7.47
C TYR A 116 -2.66 18.30 -6.66
N TYR A 117 -2.64 16.98 -6.90
CA TYR A 117 -3.66 16.06 -6.39
C TYR A 117 -3.04 14.80 -5.81
N GLY A 118 -2.28 14.99 -4.74
CA GLY A 118 -1.70 13.87 -4.02
C GLY A 118 -2.76 13.09 -3.23
N HIS A 119 -2.65 11.77 -3.17
CA HIS A 119 -3.53 10.89 -2.40
C HIS A 119 -2.80 10.37 -1.17
N GLU A 120 -3.42 10.50 0.01
CA GLU A 120 -2.81 10.02 1.25
C GLU A 120 -2.84 8.48 1.30
N ALA A 121 -1.66 7.86 1.36
CA ALA A 121 -1.49 6.43 1.60
C ALA A 121 -1.09 6.17 3.06
N LYS A 122 -1.59 5.09 3.64
CA LYS A 122 -1.41 4.74 5.06
C LYS A 122 -1.09 3.27 5.26
N VAL A 123 -0.15 3.01 6.16
CA VAL A 123 0.13 1.69 6.75
C VAL A 123 -0.12 1.78 8.25
N ILE A 124 -1.12 1.05 8.74
CA ILE A 124 -1.51 1.05 10.16
C ILE A 124 -1.34 -0.35 10.71
N SER A 125 -0.37 -0.53 11.59
CA SER A 125 -0.11 -1.77 12.33
C SER A 125 0.61 -1.48 13.66
N ASN A 126 0.80 -2.51 14.48
CA ASN A 126 1.62 -2.43 15.69
C ASN A 126 3.13 -2.33 15.36
N GLN A 127 3.57 -2.83 14.21
CA GLN A 127 4.96 -2.83 13.74
C GLN A 127 5.35 -1.46 13.18
N ILE A 128 4.45 -0.87 12.38
CA ILE A 128 4.62 0.41 11.72
C ILE A 128 3.28 1.17 11.66
N ASN A 129 3.36 2.47 11.92
CA ASN A 129 2.28 3.41 11.69
C ASN A 129 2.86 4.57 10.88
N HIS A 130 2.44 4.66 9.63
CA HIS A 130 3.01 5.57 8.64
C HIS A 130 1.94 6.08 7.69
N ASP A 131 2.10 7.33 7.28
CA ASP A 131 1.31 8.00 6.26
C ASP A 131 2.23 8.87 5.40
N GLU A 132 1.96 8.89 4.10
CA GLU A 132 2.57 9.84 3.17
C GLU A 132 1.58 10.20 2.06
N VAL A 133 1.85 11.29 1.36
CA VAL A 133 1.05 11.73 0.21
C VAL A 133 1.74 11.25 -1.04
N LEU A 134 1.05 10.40 -1.81
CA LEU A 134 1.49 9.89 -3.10
C LEU A 134 1.08 10.79 -4.26
#